data_AF-A0A917NX16-F1
#
_entry.id   AF-A0A917NX16-F1
#
_cell.length_a   1.000
_cell.length_b   1.000
_cell.length_c   1.000
_cell.angle_alpha   90.00
_cell.angle_beta   90.00
_cell.angle_gamma   90.00
#
_symmetry.space_group_name_H-M   'P 1'
#
loop_
_entity.id
_entity.type
_entity.pdbx_description
1 polymer ?
#
loop_
_entity_poly.entity_id
_entity_poly.type
_entity_poly.pdbx_seq_one_letter_code
_entity_poly.pdbx_strand_id
1 'polypeptide(L)'
;MAERKDIEAHRRQWQVRPEQRELDLALGFMVRQAATLEFFLHQAVRRLVGGQHAILVTAGMQASSLLDAIKRIIDVGAVSDEAAQEMTEISGKCRIAFKERNRFVHGIRVIGAENSEAWTNNRRNGSIDQHPIEAEQLMELGSDFARLSSQLSDWYRHYLDGHPRRASRPPSSP
;
A
#
# COMPACT_ATOMS: atom_id res chain seq x y z
N MET A 1 -40.94 0.86 10.41
CA MET A 1 -41.22 0.62 8.97
C MET A 1 -40.92 1.82 8.05
N ALA A 2 -40.68 3.04 8.56
CA ALA A 2 -40.24 4.18 7.74
C ALA A 2 -38.77 4.07 7.27
N GLU A 3 -37.89 3.49 8.10
CA GLU A 3 -36.44 3.40 7.89
C GLU A 3 -36.00 2.60 6.64
N ARG A 4 -36.80 1.63 6.18
CA ARG A 4 -36.48 0.83 4.98
C ARG A 4 -36.72 1.57 3.67
N LYS A 5 -37.66 2.52 3.63
CA LYS A 5 -37.96 3.30 2.42
C LYS A 5 -36.85 4.30 2.09
N ASP A 6 -36.20 4.85 3.11
CA ASP A 6 -35.07 5.78 2.93
C ASP A 6 -33.82 5.07 2.43
N ILE A 7 -33.57 3.82 2.86
CA ILE A 7 -32.47 3.00 2.35
C ILE A 7 -32.68 2.66 0.86
N GLU A 8 -33.90 2.29 0.45
CA GLU A 8 -34.20 2.02 -0.96
C GLU A 8 -34.17 3.27 -1.84
N ALA A 9 -34.59 4.42 -1.32
CA ALA A 9 -34.48 5.71 -2.00
C ALA A 9 -33.01 6.13 -2.19
N HIS A 10 -32.19 5.98 -1.15
CA HIS A 10 -30.74 6.19 -1.25
C HIS A 10 -30.10 5.17 -2.21
N ARG A 11 -30.50 3.90 -2.17
CA ARG A 11 -29.97 2.87 -3.08
C ARG A 11 -30.29 3.16 -4.56
N ARG A 12 -31.43 3.78 -4.86
CA ARG A 12 -31.78 4.23 -6.22
C ARG A 12 -30.98 5.46 -6.66
N GLN A 13 -30.66 6.37 -5.74
CA GLN A 13 -29.75 7.50 -6.02
C GLN A 13 -28.30 7.03 -6.24
N TRP A 14 -27.92 5.92 -5.61
CA TRP A 14 -26.64 5.21 -5.82
C TRP A 14 -26.71 4.19 -6.96
N GLN A 15 -27.43 4.48 -8.05
CA GLN A 15 -27.19 3.75 -9.30
C GLN A 15 -25.78 4.11 -9.79
N VAL A 16 -24.80 3.41 -9.21
CA VAL A 16 -23.38 3.55 -9.53
C VAL A 16 -23.24 3.20 -11.00
N ARG A 17 -22.78 4.17 -11.80
CA ARG A 17 -22.45 3.93 -13.21
C ARG A 17 -21.45 2.78 -13.29
N PRO A 18 -21.51 1.89 -14.30
CA PRO A 18 -20.59 0.76 -14.41
C PRO A 18 -19.11 1.14 -14.25
N GLU A 19 -18.70 2.26 -14.86
CA GLU A 19 -17.34 2.83 -14.76
C GLU A 19 -16.97 3.23 -13.33
N GLN A 20 -17.89 3.88 -12.61
CA GLN A 20 -17.69 4.25 -11.21
C GLN A 20 -17.53 3.01 -10.33
N ARG A 21 -18.28 1.93 -10.62
CA ARG A 21 -18.19 0.66 -9.89
C ARG A 21 -16.83 0.00 -10.12
N GLU A 22 -16.35 -0.02 -11.35
CA GLU A 22 -15.03 -0.54 -11.69
C GLU A 22 -13.92 0.22 -10.97
N LEU A 23 -14.00 1.55 -10.99
CA LEU A 23 -13.05 2.42 -10.30
C LEU A 23 -13.06 2.20 -8.78
N ASP A 24 -14.24 2.06 -8.17
CA ASP A 24 -14.37 1.78 -6.74
C ASP A 24 -13.80 0.39 -6.36
N LEU A 25 -13.99 -0.61 -7.22
CA LEU A 25 -13.40 -1.94 -7.04
C LEU A 25 -11.87 -1.89 -7.14
N ALA A 26 -11.33 -1.17 -8.12
CA ALA A 26 -9.89 -0.99 -8.29
C ALA A 26 -9.26 -0.23 -7.11
N LEU A 27 -9.92 0.83 -6.62
CA LEU A 27 -9.51 1.55 -5.42
C LEU A 27 -9.52 0.65 -4.19
N GLY A 28 -10.59 -0.12 -3.99
CA GLY A 28 -10.69 -1.08 -2.88
C GLY A 28 -9.60 -2.15 -2.95
N PHE A 29 -9.31 -2.67 -4.14
CA PHE A 29 -8.20 -3.60 -4.37
C PHE A 29 -6.86 -2.98 -3.98
N MET A 30 -6.53 -1.79 -4.51
CA MET A 30 -5.28 -1.09 -4.21
C MET A 30 -5.11 -0.83 -2.71
N VAL A 31 -6.14 -0.30 -2.04
CA VAL A 31 -6.09 0.00 -0.59
C VAL A 31 -5.87 -1.27 0.22
N ARG A 32 -6.53 -2.38 -0.13
CA ARG A 32 -6.35 -3.67 0.55
C ARG A 32 -4.92 -4.21 0.41
N GLN A 33 -4.32 -4.08 -0.78
CA GLN A 33 -2.95 -4.53 -0.99
C GLN A 33 -1.95 -3.62 -0.27
N ALA A 34 -2.17 -2.31 -0.25
CA ALA A 34 -1.35 -1.37 0.52
C ALA A 34 -1.37 -1.69 2.03
N ALA A 35 -2.55 -1.98 2.59
CA ALA A 35 -2.69 -2.38 3.99
C ALA A 35 -2.00 -3.72 4.29
N THR A 36 -2.04 -4.67 3.35
CA THR A 36 -1.29 -5.94 3.45
C THR A 36 0.21 -5.70 3.51
N LEU A 37 0.75 -4.83 2.64
CA LEU A 37 2.17 -4.48 2.68
C LEU A 37 2.54 -3.81 4.00
N GLU A 38 1.73 -2.87 4.48
CA GLU A 38 1.95 -2.20 5.76
C GLU A 38 1.98 -3.20 6.92
N PHE A 39 1.07 -4.18 6.93
CA PHE A 39 1.12 -5.28 7.89
C PHE A 39 2.47 -6.02 7.83
N PHE A 40 2.99 -6.35 6.65
CA PHE A 40 4.30 -7.01 6.55
C PHE A 40 5.47 -6.12 6.96
N LEU A 41 5.38 -4.80 6.76
CA LEU A 41 6.37 -3.86 7.30
C LEU A 41 6.39 -3.87 8.83
N HIS A 42 5.23 -3.90 9.48
CA HIS A 42 5.13 -4.11 10.93
C HIS A 42 5.79 -5.42 11.36
N GLN A 43 5.54 -6.51 10.62
CA GLN A 43 6.14 -7.82 10.89
C GLN A 43 7.66 -7.82 10.76
N ALA A 44 8.20 -7.12 9.76
CA ALA A 44 9.63 -6.98 9.55
C ALA A 44 10.29 -6.20 10.69
N VAL A 45 9.74 -5.03 11.07
CA VAL A 45 10.27 -4.24 12.20
C VAL A 45 10.24 -5.05 13.50
N ARG A 46 9.15 -5.77 13.77
CA ARG A 46 9.04 -6.59 14.99
C ARG A 46 10.12 -7.68 15.07
N ARG A 47 10.44 -8.32 13.95
CA ARG A 47 11.51 -9.33 13.89
C ARG A 47 12.89 -8.70 14.06
N LEU A 48 13.11 -7.54 13.45
CA LEU A 48 14.38 -6.81 13.54
C LEU A 48 14.66 -6.29 14.96
N VAL A 49 13.64 -5.76 15.65
CA VAL A 49 13.78 -5.27 17.03
C VAL A 49 13.88 -6.44 18.02
N GLY A 50 13.12 -7.51 17.77
CA GLY A 50 12.98 -8.62 18.70
C GLY A 50 12.24 -8.24 19.99
N GLY A 51 11.99 -9.24 20.84
CA GLY A 51 11.43 -9.03 22.19
C GLY A 51 9.92 -8.80 22.27
N GLN A 52 9.39 -8.94 23.48
CA GLN A 52 7.94 -8.94 23.76
C GLN A 52 7.27 -7.58 23.54
N HIS A 53 8.03 -6.49 23.56
CA HIS A 53 7.50 -5.12 23.49
C HIS A 53 7.57 -4.49 22.08
N ALA A 54 8.10 -5.20 21.07
CA ALA A 54 8.20 -4.65 19.72
C ALA A 54 6.85 -4.23 19.12
N ILE A 55 5.76 -4.89 19.52
CA ILE A 55 4.40 -4.51 19.14
C ILE A 55 3.98 -3.14 19.69
N LEU A 56 4.40 -2.80 20.91
CA LEU A 56 4.09 -1.51 21.53
C LEU A 56 4.85 -0.38 20.85
N VAL A 57 6.09 -0.64 20.44
CA VAL A 57 6.94 0.33 19.72
C VAL A 57 6.40 0.59 18.32
N THR A 58 5.85 -0.43 17.67
CA THR A 58 5.35 -0.32 16.29
C THR A 58 3.90 0.14 16.20
N ALA A 59 3.14 0.09 17.30
CA ALA A 59 1.72 0.46 17.31
C ALA A 59 1.51 1.91 16.82
N GLY A 60 0.64 2.09 15.83
CA GLY A 60 0.29 3.41 15.28
C GLY A 60 1.32 4.00 14.31
N MET A 61 2.44 3.33 14.05
CA MET A 61 3.38 3.76 13.02
C MET A 61 2.77 3.59 11.62
N GLN A 62 2.84 4.65 10.83
CA GLN A 62 2.49 4.62 9.41
C GLN A 62 3.62 4.00 8.59
N ALA A 63 3.30 3.52 7.39
CA ALA A 63 4.26 2.93 6.46
C ALA A 63 5.58 3.71 6.29
N SER A 64 5.54 5.04 6.19
CA SER A 64 6.76 5.87 6.08
C SER A 64 7.65 5.75 7.31
N SER A 65 7.07 5.83 8.51
CA SER A 65 7.78 5.67 9.78
C SER A 65 8.34 4.26 9.95
N LEU A 66 7.61 3.23 9.50
CA LEU A 66 8.11 1.85 9.51
C LEU A 66 9.34 1.71 8.62
N LEU A 67 9.31 2.26 7.41
CA LEU A 67 10.44 2.23 6.47
C LEU A 67 11.65 3.00 7.02
N ASP A 68 11.43 4.11 7.74
CA ASP A 68 12.50 4.85 8.42
C ASP A 68 13.12 4.02 9.57
N ALA A 69 12.29 3.32 10.35
CA ALA A 69 12.75 2.46 11.43
C ALA A 69 13.55 1.25 10.90
N ILE A 70 13.06 0.57 9.86
CA ILE A 70 13.78 -0.52 9.19
C ILE A 70 15.16 -0.04 8.75
N LYS A 71 15.22 1.11 8.06
CA LYS A 71 16.50 1.67 7.60
C LYS A 71 17.46 1.89 8.77
N ARG A 72 17.02 2.55 9.84
CA ARG A 72 17.86 2.83 11.01
C ARG A 72 18.37 1.57 11.71
N ILE A 73 17.55 0.53 11.79
CA ILE A 73 17.95 -0.75 12.39
C ILE A 73 18.98 -1.45 11.50
N ILE A 74 18.83 -1.37 10.19
CA ILE A 74 19.81 -1.92 9.24
C ILE A 74 21.13 -1.14 9.29
N ASP A 75 21.07 0.19 9.36
CA ASP A 75 22.25 1.06 9.41
C ASP A 75 23.16 0.76 10.62
N VAL A 76 22.62 0.20 11.72
CA VAL A 76 23.41 -0.20 12.90
C VAL A 76 23.95 -1.64 12.82
N GLY A 77 23.79 -2.31 11.67
CA GLY A 77 24.37 -3.64 11.41
C GLY A 77 23.55 -4.82 11.94
N ALA A 78 22.22 -4.69 12.02
CA ALA A 78 21.35 -5.76 12.50
C ALA A 78 21.25 -6.99 11.57
N VAL A 79 21.72 -6.87 10.32
CA VAL A 79 21.67 -7.92 9.28
C VAL A 79 22.95 -7.90 8.45
N SER A 80 23.15 -8.90 7.59
CA SER A 80 24.27 -8.93 6.63
C SER A 80 24.15 -7.83 5.57
N ASP A 81 25.27 -7.46 4.94
CA ASP A 81 25.32 -6.45 3.88
C ASP A 81 24.40 -6.79 2.69
N GLU A 82 24.33 -8.07 2.32
CA GLU A 82 23.43 -8.55 1.26
C GLU A 82 21.95 -8.31 1.63
N ALA A 83 21.57 -8.66 2.86
CA ALA A 83 20.22 -8.43 3.36
C ALA A 83 19.89 -6.94 3.42
N ALA A 84 20.84 -6.12 3.86
CA ALA A 84 20.72 -4.66 3.94
C ALA A 84 20.49 -4.03 2.55
N GLN A 85 21.24 -4.48 1.54
CA GLN A 85 21.11 -4.02 0.16
C GLN A 85 19.72 -4.37 -0.41
N GLU A 86 19.28 -5.63 -0.27
CA GLU A 86 17.96 -6.04 -0.76
C GLU A 86 16.82 -5.27 -0.08
N MET A 87 16.90 -5.08 1.25
CA MET A 87 15.89 -4.30 1.97
C MET A 87 15.89 -2.84 1.55
N THR A 88 17.04 -2.26 1.21
CA THR A 88 17.13 -0.89 0.70
C THR A 88 16.35 -0.75 -0.61
N GLU A 89 16.48 -1.73 -1.51
CA GLU A 89 15.73 -1.75 -2.78
C GLU A 89 14.22 -1.92 -2.56
N ILE A 90 13.82 -2.88 -1.71
CA ILE A 90 12.41 -3.09 -1.36
C ILE A 90 11.84 -1.81 -0.75
N SER A 91 12.54 -1.22 0.21
CA SER A 91 12.11 0.00 0.90
C SER A 91 11.97 1.19 -0.05
N GLY A 92 12.89 1.35 -1.00
CA GLY A 92 12.82 2.37 -2.04
C GLY A 92 11.53 2.24 -2.88
N LYS A 93 11.22 1.02 -3.33
CA LYS A 93 10.00 0.74 -4.10
C LYS A 93 8.74 0.96 -3.26
N CYS A 94 8.73 0.55 -1.98
CA CYS A 94 7.63 0.83 -1.06
C CYS A 94 7.36 2.32 -0.92
N ARG A 95 8.39 3.16 -0.76
CA ARG A 95 8.23 4.62 -0.64
C ARG A 95 7.56 5.22 -1.87
N ILE A 96 7.95 4.78 -3.06
CA ILE A 96 7.35 5.23 -4.32
C ILE A 96 5.87 4.83 -4.36
N ALA A 97 5.57 3.55 -4.10
CA ALA A 97 4.20 3.04 -4.14
C ALA A 97 3.28 3.71 -3.11
N PHE A 98 3.71 3.89 -1.86
CA PHE A 98 2.92 4.59 -0.84
C PHE A 98 2.72 6.08 -1.15
N LYS A 99 3.73 6.73 -1.74
CA LYS A 99 3.59 8.12 -2.22
C LYS A 99 2.53 8.21 -3.31
N GLU A 100 2.50 7.24 -4.22
CA GLU A 100 1.50 7.18 -5.29
C GLU A 100 0.10 6.94 -4.72
N ARG A 101 -0.06 5.94 -3.84
CA ARG A 101 -1.32 5.66 -3.13
C ARG A 101 -1.88 6.89 -2.44
N ASN A 102 -1.02 7.69 -1.81
CA ASN A 102 -1.44 8.88 -1.09
C ASN A 102 -2.10 9.93 -2.00
N ARG A 103 -1.78 9.96 -3.30
CA ARG A 103 -2.46 10.84 -4.26
C ARG A 103 -3.95 10.52 -4.41
N PHE A 104 -4.29 9.23 -4.38
CA PHE A 104 -5.64 8.75 -4.62
C PHE A 104 -6.53 8.72 -3.38
N VAL A 105 -5.95 8.52 -2.20
CA VAL A 105 -6.69 8.30 -0.94
C VAL A 105 -6.77 9.52 -0.01
N HIS A 106 -5.86 10.49 -0.18
CA HIS A 106 -5.82 11.71 0.62
C HIS A 106 -6.16 12.95 -0.22
N GLY A 107 -6.51 12.75 -1.49
CA GLY A 107 -7.10 13.78 -2.35
C GLY A 107 -8.62 13.88 -2.19
N ILE A 108 -9.17 14.99 -2.64
CA ILE A 108 -10.60 15.16 -2.86
C ILE A 108 -10.93 14.50 -4.19
N ARG A 109 -11.89 13.57 -4.19
CA ARG A 109 -12.37 12.96 -5.43
C ARG A 109 -13.46 13.82 -6.04
N VAL A 110 -13.24 14.24 -7.28
CA VAL A 110 -14.22 14.98 -8.08
C VAL A 110 -14.71 14.02 -9.16
N ILE A 111 -16.00 13.67 -9.10
CA ILE A 111 -16.65 12.76 -10.05
C ILE A 111 -17.36 13.63 -11.08
N GLY A 112 -16.80 13.72 -12.28
CA GLY A 112 -17.39 14.40 -13.43
C GLY A 112 -18.34 13.48 -14.21
N ALA A 113 -19.06 14.07 -15.17
CA ALA A 113 -19.92 13.31 -16.07
C ALA A 113 -19.14 12.45 -17.07
N GLU A 114 -17.93 12.88 -17.44
CA GLU A 114 -17.05 12.24 -18.44
C GLU A 114 -15.78 11.68 -17.79
N ASN A 115 -15.16 12.39 -16.83
CA ASN A 115 -13.91 11.99 -16.19
C ASN A 115 -13.99 12.09 -14.66
N SER A 116 -13.26 11.22 -13.96
CA SER A 116 -13.05 11.31 -12.50
C SER A 116 -11.62 11.75 -12.19
N GLU A 117 -11.48 12.65 -11.21
CA GLU A 117 -10.20 13.24 -10.83
C GLU A 117 -9.95 13.14 -9.33
N ALA A 118 -8.67 13.01 -8.95
CA ALA A 118 -8.17 13.21 -7.61
C ALA A 118 -7.48 14.57 -7.53
N TRP A 119 -7.97 15.42 -6.63
CA TRP A 119 -7.41 16.72 -6.36
C TRP A 119 -6.61 16.67 -5.07
N THR A 120 -5.32 16.97 -5.13
CA THR A 120 -4.46 16.99 -3.94
C THR A 120 -3.91 18.39 -3.70
N ASN A 121 -3.77 18.77 -2.44
CA ASN A 121 -3.15 20.05 -2.10
C ASN A 121 -1.63 19.92 -2.21
N ASN A 122 -1.03 20.74 -3.07
CA ASN A 122 0.41 20.86 -3.20
C ASN A 122 0.96 21.69 -2.04
N ARG A 123 1.50 20.98 -1.04
CA ARG A 123 2.04 21.62 0.17
C ARG A 123 3.24 22.55 -0.08
N ARG A 124 3.87 22.53 -1.26
CA ARG A 124 5.04 23.39 -1.55
C ARG A 124 4.65 24.79 -2.00
N ASN A 125 3.57 24.93 -2.74
CA ASN A 125 3.15 26.21 -3.35
C ASN A 125 1.68 26.56 -3.03
N GLY A 126 0.94 25.69 -2.34
CA GLY A 126 -0.48 25.86 -2.01
C GLY A 126 -1.44 25.64 -3.17
N SER A 127 -0.97 25.17 -4.34
CA SER A 127 -1.84 24.88 -5.49
C SER A 127 -2.63 23.58 -5.32
N ILE A 128 -3.62 23.37 -6.19
CA ILE A 128 -4.33 22.09 -6.30
C ILE A 128 -3.72 21.34 -7.49
N ASP A 129 -3.14 20.18 -7.23
CA ASP A 129 -2.69 19.26 -8.28
C ASP A 129 -3.87 18.34 -8.64
N GLN A 130 -4.21 18.27 -9.93
CA GLN A 130 -5.29 17.44 -10.45
C GLN A 130 -4.70 16.21 -11.15
N HIS A 131 -5.23 15.04 -10.82
CA HIS A 131 -4.79 13.77 -11.39
C HIS A 131 -6.00 13.00 -11.90
N PRO A 132 -6.02 12.59 -13.18
CA PRO A 132 -7.05 11.66 -13.65
C PRO A 132 -6.93 10.36 -12.85
N ILE A 133 -8.06 9.74 -12.51
CA ILE A 133 -8.08 8.44 -11.82
C ILE A 133 -8.65 7.40 -12.77
N GLU A 134 -7.76 6.53 -13.25
CA GLU A 134 -8.15 5.39 -14.08
C GLU A 134 -8.10 4.10 -13.27
N ALA A 135 -9.07 3.21 -13.50
CA ALA A 135 -9.16 1.93 -12.79
C ALA A 135 -7.90 1.07 -13.02
N GLU A 136 -7.36 1.09 -14.24
CA GLU A 136 -6.14 0.36 -14.62
C GLU A 136 -4.93 0.78 -13.76
N GLN A 137 -4.71 2.07 -13.56
CA GLN A 137 -3.61 2.59 -12.74
C GLN A 137 -3.71 2.12 -11.28
N LEU A 138 -4.93 2.06 -10.73
CA LEU A 138 -5.15 1.55 -9.37
C LEU A 138 -4.92 0.03 -9.30
N MET A 139 -5.30 -0.71 -10.34
CA MET A 139 -5.05 -2.15 -10.44
C MET A 139 -3.56 -2.48 -10.55
N GLU A 140 -2.81 -1.72 -11.34
CA GLU A 140 -1.34 -1.81 -11.44
C GLU A 140 -0.68 -1.53 -10.09
N LEU A 141 -1.03 -0.41 -9.46
CA LEU A 141 -0.49 -0.03 -8.16
C LEU A 141 -0.83 -1.07 -7.07
N GLY A 142 -2.04 -1.61 -7.09
CA GLY A 142 -2.44 -2.71 -6.21
C GLY A 142 -1.60 -3.98 -6.44
N SER A 143 -1.30 -4.30 -7.69
CA SER A 143 -0.46 -5.44 -8.06
C SER A 143 0.99 -5.23 -7.60
N ASP A 144 1.50 -4.01 -7.69
CA ASP A 144 2.81 -3.64 -7.14
C ASP A 144 2.87 -3.80 -5.63
N PHE A 145 1.84 -3.37 -4.90
CA PHE A 145 1.76 -3.62 -3.45
C PHE A 145 1.75 -5.12 -3.12
N ALA A 146 1.01 -5.93 -3.88
CA ALA A 146 0.98 -7.38 -3.69
C ALA A 146 2.37 -8.01 -3.93
N ARG A 147 3.06 -7.59 -4.99
CA ARG A 147 4.42 -8.05 -5.31
C ARG A 147 5.43 -7.65 -4.24
N LEU A 148 5.39 -6.39 -3.78
CA LEU A 148 6.24 -5.90 -2.69
C LEU A 148 5.96 -6.62 -1.38
N SER A 149 4.70 -6.95 -1.10
CA SER A 149 4.32 -7.75 0.08
C SER A 149 4.96 -9.13 0.03
N SER A 150 4.93 -9.80 -1.12
CA SER A 150 5.61 -11.09 -1.32
C SER A 150 7.11 -10.97 -1.15
N GLN A 151 7.75 -9.98 -1.78
CA GLN A 151 9.19 -9.74 -1.68
C GLN A 151 9.63 -9.49 -0.24
N LEU A 152 8.90 -8.64 0.49
CA LEU A 152 9.18 -8.34 1.89
C LEU A 152 8.98 -9.58 2.78
N SER A 153 7.91 -10.34 2.55
CA SER A 153 7.65 -11.60 3.25
C SER A 153 8.77 -12.61 3.02
N ASP A 154 9.19 -12.80 1.78
CA ASP A 154 10.26 -13.73 1.44
C ASP A 154 11.60 -13.26 2.04
N TRP A 155 11.86 -11.96 2.03
CA TRP A 155 13.07 -11.37 2.62
C TRP A 155 13.17 -11.66 4.12
N TYR A 156 12.15 -11.33 4.94
CA TYR A 156 12.28 -11.54 6.38
C TYR A 156 12.27 -13.03 6.74
N ARG A 157 11.55 -13.87 5.98
CA ARG A 157 11.59 -15.32 6.18
C ARG A 157 12.97 -15.88 5.93
N HIS A 158 13.66 -15.38 4.91
CA HIS A 158 14.99 -15.84 4.56
C HIS A 158 16.05 -15.35 5.55
N TYR A 159 16.14 -14.03 5.74
CA TYR A 159 17.23 -13.43 6.49
C TYR A 159 17.02 -13.36 8.00
N LEU A 160 15.76 -13.31 8.47
CA LEU A 160 15.46 -13.21 9.91
C LEU A 160 14.97 -14.53 10.50
N ASP A 161 14.15 -15.28 9.76
CA ASP A 161 13.61 -16.57 10.24
C ASP A 161 14.48 -17.78 9.81
N GLY A 162 15.51 -17.58 8.96
CA GLY A 162 16.44 -18.63 8.53
C GLY A 162 15.87 -19.65 7.54
N HIS A 163 14.75 -19.34 6.88
CA HIS A 163 14.16 -20.23 5.88
C HIS A 163 14.93 -20.19 4.54
N PRO A 164 14.96 -21.30 3.78
CA PRO A 164 15.49 -21.27 2.43
C PRO A 164 14.66 -20.34 1.54
N ARG A 165 15.31 -19.68 0.57
CA ARG A 165 14.58 -18.90 -0.45
C ARG A 165 13.59 -19.79 -1.18
N ARG A 166 12.38 -19.30 -1.37
CA ARG A 166 11.43 -19.95 -2.28
C ARG A 166 12.05 -19.92 -3.67
N ALA A 167 12.14 -21.08 -4.32
CA ALA A 167 12.48 -21.13 -5.73
C ALA A 167 11.48 -20.25 -6.48
N SER A 168 11.98 -19.27 -7.23
CA SER A 168 11.17 -18.48 -8.14
C SER A 168 10.47 -19.46 -9.07
N ARG A 169 9.15 -19.58 -8.95
CA ARG A 169 8.37 -20.37 -9.91
C ARG A 169 8.64 -19.75 -11.28
N PRO A 170 9.11 -20.52 -12.28
CA PRO A 170 9.33 -19.97 -13.61
C PRO A 170 8.01 -19.35 -14.09
N PRO A 171 8.06 -18.21 -14.82
CA PRO A 171 6.85 -17.61 -15.35
C PRO A 171 6.10 -18.68 -16.12
N SER A 172 4.84 -18.90 -15.77
CA SER A 172 3.96 -19.75 -16.57
C SER A 172 3.91 -19.14 -17.96
N SER A 173 4.55 -19.81 -18.92
CA SER A 173 4.49 -19.42 -20.33
C SER A 173 3.01 -19.26 -20.75
N PRO A 174 2.68 -18.23 -21.53
CA PRO A 174 1.33 -18.00 -22.02
C PRO A 174 0.82 -19.16 -22.88
#